data_AF-B9F7M0-F1
#
_entry.id   AF-B9F7M0-F1
#
_cell.length_a   1.000
_cell.length_b   1.000
_cell.length_c   1.000
_cell.angle_alpha   90.00
_cell.angle_beta   90.00
_cell.angle_gamma   90.00
#
_symmetry.space_group_name_H-M   'P 1'
#
loop_
_entity.id
_entity.type
_entity.pdbx_description
1 polymer ?
#
loop_
_entity_poly.entity_id
_entity_poly.type
_entity_poly.pdbx_seq_one_letter_code
_entity_poly.pdbx_strand_id
1 'polypeptide(L)' 'MSPYVFMAAWKIIYPFIDDNTKKKFVFVADKDLHATLRDAIDDSNLAEDYGGKLKLVSPLINGATESNRRR' A
#
# COMPACT_ATOMS: atom_id res chain seq x y z
N MET A 1 4.28 12.81 -3.97
CA MET A 1 5.33 12.69 -5.01
C MET A 1 4.62 12.71 -6.36
N SER A 2 5.11 13.46 -7.34
CA SER A 2 4.41 13.59 -8.64
C SER A 2 4.63 12.35 -9.52
N PRO A 3 3.61 11.86 -10.26
CA PRO A 3 3.75 10.72 -11.18
C PRO A 3 4.93 10.86 -12.14
N TYR A 4 5.24 12.08 -12.57
CA TYR A 4 6.36 12.36 -13.48
C TYR A 4 7.73 12.08 -12.85
N VAL A 5 7.91 12.42 -11.57
CA VAL A 5 9.17 12.17 -10.85
C VAL A 5 9.38 10.68 -10.65
N PHE A 6 8.30 9.96 -10.33
CA PHE A 6 8.33 8.51 -10.22
C PHE A 6 8.73 7.87 -11.55
N MET A 7 8.12 8.27 -12.67
CA MET A 7 8.44 7.70 -13.98
C MET A 7 9.88 7.99 -14.42
N ALA A 8 10.41 9.18 -14.10
CA ALA A 8 11.80 9.52 -14.38
C ALA A 8 12.77 8.61 -13.60
N ALA A 9 12.55 8.44 -12.29
CA ALA A 9 13.35 7.53 -11.47
C ALA A 9 13.22 6.08 -11.93
N TRP A 10 12.01 5.63 -12.27
CA TRP A 10 11.74 4.29 -12.77
C TRP A 10 12.54 4.00 -14.04
N LYS A 11 12.60 4.93 -15.00
CA LYS A 11 13.37 4.76 -16.24
C LYS A 11 14.88 4.64 -16.01
N ILE A 12 15.43 5.28 -14.98
CA ILE A 12 16.85 5.17 -14.63
C ILE A 12 17.16 3.79 -14.05
N ILE A 13 16.26 3.24 -13.24
CA ILE A 13 16.45 1.94 -12.55
C ILE A 13 16.13 0.77 -13.49
N TYR A 14 15.15 0.92 -14.38
CA TYR A 14 14.59 -0.13 -15.24
C TYR A 14 15.63 -1.01 -15.99
N PRO A 15 16.72 -0.46 -16.56
CA PRO A 15 17.73 -1.26 -17.27
C PRO A 15 18.47 -2.27 -16.37
N PHE A 16 18.49 -2.05 -15.05
CA PHE A 16 19.19 -2.89 -14.09
C PHE A 16 18.30 -4.00 -13.49
N ILE A 17 17.02 -4.03 -13.86
CA ILE A 17 16.04 -5.01 -13.37
C ILE A 17 15.93 -6.16 -14.39
N ASP A 18 15.89 -7.41 -13.91
CA ASP A 18 15.68 -8.58 -14.75
C ASP A 18 14.21 -8.72 -15.19
N ASP A 19 13.97 -9.51 -16.24
CA ASP A 19 12.64 -9.62 -16.84
C ASP A 19 11.62 -10.34 -15.97
N ASN A 20 12.03 -11.22 -15.05
CA ASN A 20 11.11 -11.84 -14.10
C ASN A 20 10.67 -10.83 -13.05
N THR A 21 11.56 -9.97 -12.61
CA THR A 21 11.23 -8.90 -11.66
C THR A 21 10.37 -7.82 -12.31
N LYS A 22 10.62 -7.43 -13.57
CA LYS A 22 9.78 -6.48 -14.32
C LYS A 22 8.31 -6.92 -14.38
N LYS A 23 8.04 -8.22 -14.56
CA LYS A 23 6.67 -8.78 -14.63
C LYS A 23 5.88 -8.66 -13.33
N LYS A 24 6.53 -8.43 -12.19
CA LYS A 24 5.88 -8.26 -10.88
C LYS A 24 5.35 -6.84 -10.65
N PHE A 25 5.74 -5.88 -11.49
CA PHE A 25 5.26 -4.50 -11.40
C PHE A 25 3.97 -4.32 -12.19
N VAL A 26 2.94 -3.81 -11.52
CA VAL A 26 1.65 -3.46 -12.12
C VAL A 26 1.41 -1.98 -11.88
N PHE A 27 1.24 -1.21 -12.95
CA PHE A 27 0.85 0.20 -12.87
C PHE A 27 -0.66 0.30 -12.96
N VAL A 28 -1.26 0.92 -11.95
CA VAL A 28 -2.71 1.03 -11.81
C VAL A 28 -3.10 2.50 -11.84
N ALA A 29 -4.17 2.82 -12.57
CA ALA A 29 -4.74 4.17 -12.56
C ALA A 29 -5.51 4.39 -11.26
N ASP A 30 -5.57 5.62 -10.77
CA ASP A 30 -6.22 5.95 -9.48
C ASP A 30 -7.66 5.42 -9.40
N LYS A 31 -8.42 5.49 -10.50
CA LYS A 31 -9.80 4.99 -10.59
C LYS A 31 -9.94 3.47 -10.39
N ASP A 32 -8.89 2.71 -10.67
CA ASP A 32 -8.88 1.24 -10.61
C ASP A 32 -8.14 0.72 -9.36
N LEU A 33 -7.40 1.59 -8.64
CA LEU A 33 -6.53 1.24 -7.52
C LEU A 33 -7.21 0.34 -6.48
N HIS A 34 -8.35 0.77 -5.96
CA HIS A 34 -9.08 0.04 -4.92
C HIS A 34 -9.58 -1.32 -5.41
N ALA A 35 -10.02 -1.41 -6.67
CA ALA A 35 -10.51 -2.67 -7.23
C ALA A 35 -9.36 -3.66 -7.43
N THR A 36 -8.24 -3.20 -7.99
CA THR A 36 -7.05 -4.05 -8.19
C THR A 36 -6.47 -4.56 -6.88
N LEU A 37 -6.44 -3.73 -5.82
CA LEU A 37 -5.92 -4.16 -4.53
C LEU A 37 -6.80 -5.21 -3.85
N ARG A 38 -8.13 -5.08 -3.94
CA ARG A 38 -9.07 -6.08 -3.36
C ARG A 38 -9.07 -7.41 -4.12
N ASP A 39 -8.79 -7.40 -5.42
CA ASP A 39 -8.65 -8.65 -6.19
C ASP A 39 -7.39 -9.43 -5.79
N ALA A 40 -6.32 -8.72 -5.40
CA ALA A 40 -5.05 -9.33 -5.01
C ALA A 40 -4.93 -9.63 -3.51
N ILE A 41 -5.71 -8.94 -2.66
CA ILE A 41 -5.59 -8.97 -1.19
C ILE A 41 -6.99 -9.09 -0.59
N ASP A 42 -7.16 -10.07 0.31
CA ASP A 42 -8.42 -10.22 1.04
C ASP A 42 -8.80 -8.95 1.81
N ASP A 43 -10.08 -8.59 1.76
CA ASP A 43 -10.64 -7.40 2.40
C ASP A 43 -10.27 -7.27 3.88
N SER A 44 -10.18 -8.37 4.64
CA SER A 44 -9.87 -8.31 6.07
C SER A 44 -8.41 -7.92 6.34
N ASN A 45 -7.54 -8.07 5.34
CA ASN A 45 -6.11 -7.80 5.43
C ASN A 45 -5.72 -6.49 4.73
N LEU A 46 -6.63 -5.93 3.92
CA LEU A 46 -6.42 -4.65 3.26
C LEU A 46 -6.92 -3.50 4.15
N ALA A 47 -6.14 -2.43 4.28
CA ALA A 47 -6.53 -1.26 5.09
C ALA A 47 -7.73 -0.52 4.49
N GLU A 48 -8.52 0.13 5.36
CA GLU A 48 -9.70 0.92 4.97
C GLU A 48 -9.35 2.04 3.96
N ASP A 49 -8.19 2.70 4.11
CA ASP A 49 -7.70 3.74 3.18
C ASP A 49 -7.48 3.21 1.75
N TYR A 50 -7.28 1.89 1.60
CA TYR A 50 -7.15 1.23 0.31
C TYR A 50 -8.41 0.44 -0.07
N GLY A 51 -9.49 0.63 0.68
CA GLY A 51 -10.81 0.05 0.40
C GLY A 51 -11.09 -1.27 1.12
N GLY A 52 -10.16 -1.80 1.91
CA GLY A 52 -10.42 -3.00 2.71
C GLY A 52 -11.18 -2.72 4.00
N LYS A 53 -11.07 -3.63 4.97
CA LYS A 53 -11.75 -3.60 6.28
C LYS A 53 -10.79 -3.59 7.45
N LEU A 54 -9.47 -3.65 7.20
CA LEU A 54 -8.48 -3.63 8.26
C LEU A 54 -8.36 -2.21 8.85
N LYS A 55 -8.80 -2.06 10.09
CA LYS A 55 -8.62 -0.84 10.87
C LYS A 55 -7.21 -0.77 11.43
N LEU A 56 -6.41 0.15 10.90
CA LEU A 56 -5.08 0.43 11.44
C LEU A 56 -5.22 1.18 12.76
N VAL A 57 -4.67 0.62 13.83
CA VAL A 57 -4.70 1.26 15.13
C VAL A 57 -3.43 2.09 15.30
N SER A 58 -3.58 3.38 15.64
CA SER A 58 -2.42 4.22 15.92
C SER A 58 -1.67 3.70 17.15
N PRO A 59 -0.33 3.51 17.08
CA PRO A 59 0.47 3.10 18.24
C PRO A 59 0.30 4.02 19.46
N LEU A 60 0.05 5.33 19.24
CA LEU A 60 -0.19 6.31 20.29
C LEU A 60 -1.51 6.06 21.04
N ILE A 61 -2.54 5.59 20.33
CA ILE A 61 -3.84 5.27 20.92
C ILE A 61 -3.75 3.96 21.70
N ASN A 62 -3.02 2.95 21.21
CA ASN A 62 -2.87 1.68 21.91
C ASN A 62 -2.11 1.80 23.25
N GLY A 63 -1.03 2.60 23.28
CA GLY A 63 -0.30 2.86 24.53
C GLY A 63 -1.14 3.61 25.57
N ALA A 64 -1.97 4.56 25.12
CA ALA A 64 -2.90 5.29 25.98
C ALA A 64 -4.06 4.41 26.48
N THR A 65 -4.57 3.50 25.64
CA THR A 65 -5.71 2.64 25.97
C THR A 65 -5.30 1.51 26.93
N GLU A 66 -4.09 0.97 26.77
CA GLU A 66 -3.56 -0.09 27.65
C GLU A 66 -3.10 0.45 29.02
N SER A 67 -2.52 1.67 29.07
CA SER A 67 -2.17 2.32 30.34
C SER A 67 -3.39 2.71 31.19
N ASN A 68 -4.52 3.04 30.55
CA ASN A 68 -5.78 3.32 31.25
C ASN A 68 -6.52 2.05 31.71
N ARG A 69 -6.23 0.89 31.11
CA ARG A 69 -6.81 -0.41 31.51
C ARG A 69 -6.11 -1.04 32.72
N ARG A 70 -4.88 -0.61 33.04
CA ARG A 70 -4.07 -1.13 34.16
C ARG A 70 -4.10 -0.26 35.42
N ARG A 71 -5.02 0.71 35.49
CA ARG A 71 -5.29 1.52 36.68
C ARG A 71 -6.63 1.13 37.30
#